data_AF-A0A9E3TKD4-F1
#
_entry.id   AF-A0A9E3TKD4-F1
#
_cell.length_a   1.000
_cell.length_b   1.000
_cell.length_c   1.000
_cell.angle_alpha   90.00
_cell.angle_beta   90.00
_cell.angle_gamma   90.00
#
_symmetry.space_group_name_H-M   'P 1'
#
loop_
_entity.id
_entity.type
_entity.pdbx_description
1 polymer ?
#
loop_
_entity_poly.entity_id
_entity_poly.type
_entity_poly.pdbx_seq_one_letter_code
_entity_poly.pdbx_strand_id
1 'polypeptide(L)'
;MKSNSFHFWYACTLPVASLLAGVCCGEPQQTPAPREPVAVVEPRVVSGPRVVRAIPDDGSARVLSWDAVQRRRVIKDGEGPVRFSFRMKNVSQETVVIEKVSVSCGCTSFDTRAMPFTLAPGAFENIKISMHVTGNIGTVTKSILVQGSRANWTLLVTTEVLPRADEVAGLGLSSGAGMPATARSRNIRLAQTDRQAVFRGDCASCHSRFAEGQFGYNLYLGACAICHDAAHRASMVPDLRAAAVLRDATDWRQHIDDGLDGTLMPAFAKAKGGILSDEQIESLIKFLTESPLEP
;
A
#
# COMPACT_ATOMS: atom_id res chain seq x y z
N MET A 1 -50.81 -10.85 -63.74
CA MET A 1 -51.57 -9.77 -63.04
C MET A 1 -50.75 -9.35 -61.83
N LYS A 2 -50.33 -8.13 -61.55
CA LYS A 2 -50.24 -6.79 -62.17
C LYS A 2 -49.08 -6.13 -61.36
N SER A 3 -48.02 -5.61 -62.00
CA SER A 3 -47.80 -4.17 -62.29
C SER A 3 -47.42 -3.37 -61.02
N ASN A 4 -46.29 -2.64 -60.92
CA ASN A 4 -45.77 -1.55 -61.78
C ASN A 4 -44.22 -1.57 -61.77
N SER A 5 -43.45 -1.48 -62.87
CA SER A 5 -43.30 -0.43 -63.91
C SER A 5 -42.59 0.84 -63.39
N PHE A 6 -41.28 1.03 -63.62
CA PHE A 6 -40.55 1.49 -64.82
C PHE A 6 -40.58 3.02 -65.05
N HIS A 7 -39.41 3.70 -64.98
CA HIS A 7 -38.75 4.46 -66.07
C HIS A 7 -37.52 5.23 -65.51
N PHE A 8 -36.29 5.05 -65.98
CA PHE A 8 -35.65 5.42 -67.27
C PHE A 8 -35.08 6.85 -67.27
N TRP A 9 -33.86 6.96 -67.83
CA TRP A 9 -33.22 8.07 -68.57
C TRP A 9 -31.80 8.38 -68.07
N TYR A 10 -30.82 8.73 -68.89
CA TYR A 10 -30.40 8.35 -70.25
C TYR A 10 -28.95 8.87 -70.33
N ALA A 11 -28.13 8.22 -71.17
CA ALA A 11 -26.72 8.55 -71.40
C ALA A 11 -26.49 9.89 -72.13
N CYS A 12 -25.27 10.43 -72.08
CA CYS A 12 -24.59 11.16 -73.17
C CYS A 12 -23.13 11.46 -72.74
N THR A 13 -22.13 10.75 -73.28
CA THR A 13 -21.29 11.07 -74.46
C THR A 13 -20.14 12.06 -74.22
N LEU A 14 -18.94 11.60 -74.57
CA LEU A 14 -17.64 12.29 -74.68
C LEU A 14 -17.68 13.35 -75.81
N PRO A 15 -16.74 14.33 -75.87
CA PRO A 15 -15.47 14.09 -76.59
C PRO A 15 -14.23 14.86 -76.05
N VAL A 16 -13.18 14.76 -76.86
CA VAL A 16 -11.74 14.86 -76.62
C VAL A 16 -11.16 16.25 -76.97
N ALA A 17 -9.99 16.56 -76.38
CA ALA A 17 -8.91 17.45 -76.84
C ALA A 17 -9.10 18.99 -76.87
N SER A 18 -8.21 19.70 -76.16
CA SER A 18 -6.99 20.28 -76.77
C SER A 18 -6.27 21.24 -75.80
N LEU A 19 -4.94 21.29 -75.94
CA LEU A 19 -4.03 22.20 -75.26
C LEU A 19 -4.45 23.67 -75.41
N LEU A 20 -4.13 24.50 -74.42
CA LEU A 20 -3.38 25.75 -74.61
C LEU A 20 -2.80 26.25 -73.28
N ALA A 21 -1.55 26.68 -73.35
CA ALA A 21 -0.80 27.29 -72.27
C ALA A 21 -1.41 28.63 -71.82
N GLY A 22 -1.45 28.87 -70.52
CA GLY A 22 -1.82 30.14 -69.92
C GLY A 22 -1.12 30.29 -68.57
N VAL A 23 -0.07 31.10 -68.56
CA VAL A 23 0.70 31.49 -67.38
C VAL A 23 -0.18 32.34 -66.45
N CYS A 24 -0.33 31.94 -65.19
CA CYS A 24 -0.82 32.80 -64.12
C CYS A 24 0.15 32.72 -62.94
N CYS A 25 0.56 33.90 -62.47
CA CYS A 25 1.61 34.17 -61.49
C CYS A 25 1.43 33.43 -60.16
N GLY A 26 2.53 32.88 -59.63
CA GLY A 26 2.58 32.28 -58.29
C GLY A 26 2.68 33.32 -57.18
N GLU A 27 1.90 33.12 -56.12
CA GLU A 27 2.05 33.78 -54.82
C GLU A 27 3.31 33.27 -54.10
N PRO A 28 4.10 34.13 -53.43
CA PRO A 28 5.26 33.70 -52.66
C PRO A 28 4.83 33.00 -51.37
N GLN A 29 5.09 31.69 -51.28
CA GLN A 29 4.97 30.92 -50.05
C GLN A 29 6.03 31.37 -49.03
N GLN A 30 5.59 31.88 -47.88
CA GLN A 30 6.45 32.24 -46.75
C GLN A 30 7.06 30.99 -46.11
N THR A 31 8.38 31.00 -45.93
CA THR A 31 9.13 29.97 -45.20
C THR A 31 8.84 30.07 -43.69
N PRO A 32 8.50 28.97 -43.00
CA PRO A 32 8.31 29.01 -41.55
C PRO A 32 9.64 29.22 -40.82
N ALA A 33 9.63 30.11 -39.83
CA ALA A 33 10.79 30.47 -39.02
C ALA A 33 11.30 29.30 -38.14
N PRO A 34 12.61 29.25 -37.80
CA PRO A 34 13.18 28.22 -36.95
C PRO A 34 12.64 28.32 -35.51
N ARG A 35 12.32 27.18 -34.88
CA ARG A 35 11.97 27.13 -33.45
C ARG A 35 13.23 27.23 -32.59
N GLU A 36 13.19 28.08 -31.57
CA GLU A 36 14.25 28.21 -30.56
C GLU A 36 14.51 26.91 -29.80
N PRO A 37 15.76 26.67 -29.34
CA PRO A 37 16.10 25.48 -28.57
C PRO A 37 15.54 25.55 -27.14
N VAL A 38 14.91 24.46 -26.72
CA VAL A 38 14.39 24.27 -25.36
C VAL A 38 15.54 24.19 -24.36
N ALA A 39 15.53 25.04 -23.35
CA ALA A 39 16.52 25.06 -22.27
C ALA A 39 16.52 23.74 -21.47
N VAL A 40 17.71 23.18 -21.25
CA VAL A 40 17.94 22.01 -20.41
C VAL A 40 17.79 22.42 -18.95
N VAL A 41 16.79 21.87 -18.26
CA VAL A 41 16.64 22.02 -16.80
C VAL A 41 17.54 21.01 -16.11
N GLU A 42 18.51 21.50 -15.33
CA GLU A 42 19.39 20.63 -14.52
C GLU A 42 18.59 19.84 -13.46
N PRO A 43 19.00 18.60 -13.15
CA PRO A 43 18.28 17.75 -12.20
C PRO A 43 18.44 18.30 -10.78
N ARG A 44 17.30 18.65 -10.16
CA ARG A 44 17.23 19.03 -8.75
C ARG A 44 17.65 17.82 -7.89
N VAL A 45 18.74 17.97 -7.15
CA VAL A 45 19.17 17.01 -6.13
C VAL A 45 18.05 16.84 -5.11
N VAL A 46 17.37 15.70 -5.14
CA VAL A 46 16.39 15.32 -4.12
C VAL A 46 17.17 14.82 -2.91
N SER A 47 17.22 15.64 -1.87
CA SER A 47 17.71 15.26 -0.54
C SER A 47 16.95 14.02 -0.04
N GLY A 48 17.68 13.05 0.54
CA GLY A 48 17.19 11.74 0.97
C GLY A 48 16.00 11.72 1.96
N PRO A 49 15.56 10.52 2.37
CA PRO A 49 14.28 10.31 3.05
C PRO A 49 14.20 11.10 4.36
N ARG A 50 13.20 11.97 4.44
CA ARG A 50 12.85 12.77 5.62
C ARG A 50 12.20 11.85 6.64
N VAL A 51 12.83 11.65 7.79
CA VAL A 51 12.21 11.03 8.97
C VAL A 51 10.94 11.82 9.29
N VAL A 52 9.77 11.18 9.17
CA VAL A 52 8.49 11.79 9.57
C VAL A 52 8.50 11.93 11.10
N ARG A 53 8.92 13.10 11.58
CA ARG A 53 8.69 13.52 12.97
C ARG A 53 7.22 13.91 13.09
N ALA A 54 6.40 13.06 13.70
CA ALA A 54 5.03 13.42 14.05
C ALA A 54 4.98 14.06 15.45
N ILE A 55 5.52 15.27 15.58
CA ILE A 55 4.93 16.27 16.47
C ILE A 55 4.50 17.38 15.52
N PRO A 56 3.20 17.75 15.45
CA PRO A 56 2.81 18.95 14.72
C PRO A 56 3.64 20.12 15.21
N ASP A 57 4.34 20.83 14.31
CA ASP A 57 5.06 22.08 14.65
C ASP A 57 4.06 23.26 14.74
N ASP A 58 2.90 23.00 15.34
CA ASP A 58 1.82 23.96 15.57
C ASP A 58 1.98 24.71 16.90
N GLY A 59 3.12 24.51 17.58
CA GLY A 59 3.43 25.08 18.89
C GLY A 59 2.86 24.30 20.08
N SER A 60 2.09 23.22 19.87
CA SER A 60 1.51 22.39 20.94
C SER A 60 2.57 21.76 21.86
N ALA A 61 3.79 21.53 21.35
CA ALA A 61 4.94 21.05 22.12
C ALA A 61 5.47 22.07 23.15
N ARG A 62 5.16 23.36 22.98
CA ARG A 62 5.47 24.43 23.95
C ARG A 62 4.44 24.49 25.08
N VAL A 63 3.34 23.74 24.96
CA VAL A 63 2.28 23.64 25.96
C VAL A 63 2.46 22.37 26.78
N LEU A 64 2.38 21.21 26.13
CA LEU A 64 2.63 19.91 26.75
C LEU A 64 3.82 19.21 26.11
N SER A 65 4.74 18.75 26.96
CA SER A 65 5.80 17.83 26.57
C SER A 65 5.36 16.40 26.87
N TRP A 66 5.47 15.52 25.87
CA TRP A 66 5.18 14.10 25.99
C TRP A 66 6.48 13.31 26.05
N ASP A 67 6.53 12.26 26.88
CA ASP A 67 7.65 11.33 26.92
C ASP A 67 7.78 10.52 25.61
N ALA A 68 6.66 10.28 24.95
CA ALA A 68 6.55 9.76 23.60
C ALA A 68 5.21 10.19 22.97
N VAL A 69 5.16 10.22 21.65
CA VAL A 69 3.91 10.43 20.88
C VAL A 69 3.44 9.16 20.17
N GLN A 70 4.30 8.14 20.13
CA GLN A 70 3.97 6.80 19.64
C GLN A 70 4.54 5.74 20.56
N ARG A 71 3.79 4.65 20.77
CA ARG A 71 4.26 3.45 21.47
C ARG A 71 3.96 2.21 20.66
N ARG A 72 4.90 1.27 20.62
CA ARG A 72 4.75 -0.03 19.95
C ARG A 72 4.89 -1.19 20.94
N ARG A 73 4.11 -2.25 20.73
CA ARG A 73 4.20 -3.54 21.43
C ARG A 73 4.05 -4.68 20.44
N VAL A 74 4.65 -5.82 20.78
CA VAL A 74 4.46 -7.08 20.07
C VAL A 74 3.89 -8.06 21.08
N ILE A 75 2.84 -8.77 20.70
CA ILE A 75 2.20 -9.81 21.52
C ILE A 75 1.90 -11.01 20.64
N LYS A 76 1.60 -12.16 21.24
CA LYS A 76 1.03 -13.30 20.50
C LYS A 76 -0.49 -13.21 20.46
N ASP A 77 -1.11 -13.87 19.50
CA ASP A 77 -2.57 -13.96 19.45
C ASP A 77 -3.13 -14.59 20.73
N GLY A 78 -4.28 -14.09 21.17
CA GLY A 78 -4.86 -14.42 22.47
C GLY A 78 -4.19 -13.76 23.67
N GLU A 79 -3.02 -13.11 23.53
CA GLU A 79 -2.46 -12.28 24.59
C GLU A 79 -3.17 -10.91 24.61
N GLY A 80 -3.55 -10.42 25.78
CA GLY A 80 -4.14 -9.08 25.92
C GLY A 80 -5.23 -8.99 26.99
N PRO A 81 -5.66 -7.75 27.34
CA PRO A 81 -5.46 -6.51 26.59
C PRO A 81 -4.05 -5.92 26.69
N VAL A 82 -3.61 -5.28 25.61
CA VAL A 82 -2.32 -4.59 25.53
C VAL A 82 -2.40 -3.24 26.21
N ARG A 83 -1.49 -2.97 27.14
CA ARG A 83 -1.48 -1.72 27.92
C ARG A 83 -0.34 -0.80 27.50
N PHE A 84 -0.67 0.47 27.29
CA PHE A 84 0.26 1.55 26.99
C PHE A 84 0.15 2.65 28.04
N SER A 85 1.25 3.37 28.25
CA SER A 85 1.26 4.58 29.06
C SER A 85 2.06 5.67 28.38
N PHE A 86 1.52 6.88 28.44
CA PHE A 86 2.14 8.11 27.98
C PHE A 86 2.19 9.10 29.14
N ARG A 87 3.34 9.70 29.37
CA ARG A 87 3.52 10.75 30.36
C ARG A 87 3.50 12.10 29.65
N MET A 88 2.64 12.99 30.10
CA MET A 88 2.64 14.40 29.70
C MET A 88 3.13 15.28 30.83
N LYS A 89 3.75 16.41 30.48
CA LYS A 89 4.14 17.48 31.40
C LYS A 89 3.70 18.82 30.84
N ASN A 90 3.05 19.65 31.65
CA ASN A 90 2.81 21.04 31.30
C ASN A 90 4.12 21.82 31.39
N VAL A 91 4.60 22.29 30.24
CA VAL A 91 5.83 23.06 30.11
C VAL A 91 5.57 24.55 29.87
N SER A 92 4.29 24.95 29.82
CA SER A 92 3.89 26.35 29.75
C SER A 92 3.77 26.99 31.15
N GLN A 93 3.63 28.32 31.17
CA GLN A 93 3.41 29.09 32.40
C GLN A 93 1.94 29.19 32.82
N GLU A 94 1.01 28.65 32.03
CA GLU A 94 -0.42 28.69 32.33
C GLU A 94 -0.96 27.28 32.60
N THR A 95 -2.07 27.21 33.32
CA THR A 95 -2.78 25.94 33.53
C THR A 95 -3.33 25.41 32.21
N VAL A 96 -3.16 24.11 31.98
CA VAL A 96 -3.74 23.39 30.83
C VAL A 96 -4.89 22.52 31.31
N VAL A 97 -6.05 22.61 30.65
CA VAL A 97 -7.19 21.73 30.92
C VAL A 97 -7.21 20.65 29.84
N ILE A 98 -7.24 19.38 30.24
CA ILE A 98 -7.53 18.27 29.33
C ILE A 98 -9.04 18.04 29.37
N GLU A 99 -9.69 18.39 28.27
CA GLU A 99 -11.14 18.47 28.15
C GLU A 99 -11.74 17.11 27.81
N LYS A 100 -11.11 16.40 26.86
CA LYS A 100 -11.60 15.12 26.37
C LYS A 100 -10.45 14.27 25.84
N VAL A 101 -10.57 12.95 25.99
CA VAL A 101 -9.72 11.97 25.32
C VAL A 101 -10.62 11.06 24.51
N SER A 102 -10.36 10.97 23.20
CA SER A 102 -11.12 10.13 22.26
C SER A 102 -10.21 9.07 21.65
N VAL A 103 -10.73 7.85 21.51
CA VAL A 103 -10.01 6.69 20.97
C VAL A 103 -10.69 6.19 19.70
N SER A 104 -9.93 5.63 18.76
CA SER A 104 -10.39 5.40 17.38
C SER A 104 -11.44 4.29 17.18
N CYS A 105 -11.66 3.37 18.14
CA CYS A 105 -12.74 2.37 18.06
C CYS A 105 -13.05 1.74 19.43
N GLY A 106 -14.19 1.06 19.54
CA GLY A 106 -14.68 0.44 20.79
C GLY A 106 -13.82 -0.68 21.39
N CYS A 107 -12.72 -1.08 20.74
CA CYS A 107 -11.76 -2.07 21.25
C CYS A 107 -10.58 -1.43 22.00
N THR A 108 -10.48 -0.09 21.97
CA THR A 108 -9.48 0.66 22.74
C THR A 108 -10.20 1.43 23.83
N SER A 109 -9.71 1.34 25.07
CA SER A 109 -10.22 2.10 26.20
C SER A 109 -9.12 2.98 26.78
N PHE A 110 -9.54 4.17 27.21
CA PHE A 110 -8.75 5.07 28.02
C PHE A 110 -9.15 4.91 29.48
N ASP A 111 -8.21 5.21 30.39
CA ASP A 111 -8.40 5.25 31.85
C ASP A 111 -9.79 5.79 32.26
N THR A 112 -10.40 5.21 33.29
CA THR A 112 -11.73 5.58 33.82
C THR A 112 -11.72 6.87 34.63
N ARG A 113 -10.69 7.71 34.46
CA ARG A 113 -10.53 8.94 35.21
C ARG A 113 -11.63 9.95 34.89
N ALA A 114 -11.96 10.79 35.86
CA ALA A 114 -12.89 11.90 35.64
C ALA A 114 -12.31 12.90 34.63
N MET A 115 -13.16 13.34 33.71
CA MET A 115 -12.88 14.40 32.73
C MET A 115 -13.83 15.59 33.00
N PRO A 116 -13.40 16.84 32.80
CA PRO A 116 -12.04 17.25 32.46
C PRO A 116 -11.08 17.17 33.67
N PHE A 117 -9.77 17.25 33.43
CA PHE A 117 -8.79 17.41 34.51
C PHE A 117 -7.76 18.47 34.15
N THR A 118 -7.07 19.01 35.16
CA THR A 118 -6.17 20.16 35.01
C THR A 118 -4.72 19.79 35.29
N LEU A 119 -3.80 20.48 34.59
CA LEU A 119 -2.36 20.39 34.75
C LEU A 119 -1.81 21.78 35.04
N ALA A 120 -1.39 22.02 36.28
CA ALA A 120 -0.68 23.23 36.65
C ALA A 120 0.69 23.33 35.93
N PRO A 121 1.27 24.54 35.78
CA PRO A 121 2.62 24.71 35.24
C PRO A 121 3.63 23.78 35.91
N GLY A 122 4.40 23.04 35.12
CA GLY A 122 5.40 22.08 35.59
C GLY A 122 4.86 20.73 36.07
N ALA A 123 3.54 20.58 36.27
CA ALA A 123 2.92 19.31 36.66
C ALA A 123 3.00 18.28 35.53
N PHE A 124 3.00 17.00 35.90
CA PHE A 124 3.00 15.88 34.96
C PHE A 124 1.94 14.87 35.33
N GLU A 125 1.47 14.11 34.35
CA GLU A 125 0.45 13.09 34.54
C GLU A 125 0.57 11.98 33.49
N ASN A 126 0.04 10.79 33.80
CA ASN A 126 0.03 9.65 32.88
C ASN A 126 -1.36 9.41 32.29
N ILE A 127 -1.41 9.13 30.99
CA ILE A 127 -2.55 8.54 30.30
C ILE A 127 -2.26 7.05 30.12
N LYS A 128 -3.21 6.20 30.55
CA LYS A 128 -3.16 4.75 30.35
C LYS A 128 -4.17 4.37 29.26
N ILE A 129 -3.70 3.58 28.30
CA ILE A 129 -4.49 3.07 27.19
C ILE A 129 -4.49 1.55 27.26
N SER A 130 -5.66 0.94 27.15
CA SER A 130 -5.83 -0.50 27.06
C SER A 130 -6.44 -0.83 25.70
N MET A 131 -5.81 -1.73 24.95
CA MET A 131 -6.24 -2.11 23.62
C MET A 131 -6.50 -3.61 23.57
N HIS A 132 -7.73 -3.99 23.23
CA HIS A 132 -8.09 -5.35 22.88
C HIS A 132 -7.83 -5.55 21.40
N VAL A 133 -7.04 -6.57 21.08
CA VAL A 133 -6.69 -6.93 19.70
C VAL A 133 -7.18 -8.32 19.31
N THR A 134 -8.04 -8.92 20.13
CA THR A 134 -8.63 -10.25 19.91
C THR A 134 -9.21 -10.36 18.49
N GLY A 135 -8.82 -11.42 17.78
CA GLY A 135 -9.26 -11.67 16.40
C GLY A 135 -8.55 -10.83 15.33
N ASN A 136 -7.47 -10.11 15.68
CA ASN A 136 -6.64 -9.38 14.74
C ASN A 136 -5.21 -9.96 14.78
N ILE A 137 -4.70 -10.39 13.63
CA ILE A 137 -3.29 -10.80 13.45
C ILE A 137 -2.57 -9.72 12.64
N GLY A 138 -1.30 -9.50 12.93
CA GLY A 138 -0.49 -8.45 12.31
C GLY A 138 -0.58 -7.11 13.05
N THR A 139 -0.24 -6.03 12.36
CA THR A 139 -0.08 -4.71 12.98
C THR A 139 -1.40 -3.96 13.09
N VAL A 140 -1.80 -3.69 14.33
CA VAL A 140 -2.96 -2.86 14.69
C VAL A 140 -2.46 -1.53 15.25
N THR A 141 -2.67 -0.44 14.50
CA THR A 141 -2.41 0.93 14.98
C THR A 141 -3.72 1.63 15.32
N LYS A 142 -3.75 2.34 16.45
CA LYS A 142 -4.88 3.15 16.90
C LYS A 142 -4.41 4.55 17.30
N SER A 143 -5.26 5.53 17.05
CA SER A 143 -5.02 6.93 17.42
C SER A 143 -5.78 7.30 18.68
N ILE A 144 -5.13 8.07 19.54
CA ILE A 144 -5.72 8.70 20.71
C ILE A 144 -5.67 10.21 20.48
N LEU A 145 -6.84 10.84 20.43
CA LEU A 145 -6.99 12.29 20.34
C LEU A 145 -7.18 12.85 21.75
N VAL A 146 -6.21 13.63 22.21
CA VAL A 146 -6.25 14.38 23.48
C VAL A 146 -6.63 15.82 23.15
N GLN A 147 -7.79 16.26 23.60
CA GLN A 147 -8.28 17.61 23.41
C GLN A 147 -8.04 18.42 24.68
N GLY A 148 -7.38 19.56 24.56
CA GLY A 148 -7.17 20.45 25.68
C GLY A 148 -7.43 21.92 25.34
N SER A 149 -7.54 22.73 26.38
CA SER A 149 -7.94 24.14 26.28
C SER A 149 -7.00 25.02 25.47
N ARG A 150 -5.80 24.55 25.14
CA ARG A 150 -4.75 25.31 24.44
C ARG A 150 -4.28 24.66 23.14
N ALA A 151 -4.50 23.37 22.95
CA ALA A 151 -4.08 22.60 21.78
C ALA A 151 -4.72 21.21 21.81
N ASN A 152 -4.66 20.51 20.67
CA ASN A 152 -5.00 19.10 20.58
C ASN A 152 -3.73 18.29 20.31
N TRP A 153 -3.67 17.07 20.84
CA TRP A 153 -2.56 16.15 20.61
C TRP A 153 -3.08 14.83 20.06
N THR A 154 -2.34 14.24 19.13
CA THR A 154 -2.61 12.90 18.63
C THR A 154 -1.47 11.97 19.06
N LEU A 155 -1.81 10.90 19.76
CA LEU A 155 -0.89 9.84 20.14
C LEU A 155 -1.21 8.58 19.35
N LEU A 156 -0.18 7.78 19.06
CA LEU A 156 -0.33 6.53 18.33
C LEU A 156 0.07 5.33 19.21
N VAL A 157 -0.78 4.32 19.27
CA VAL A 157 -0.43 3.02 19.83
C VAL A 157 -0.45 1.98 18.72
N THR A 158 0.62 1.21 18.61
CA THR A 158 0.77 0.15 17.63
C THR A 158 0.99 -1.17 18.35
N THR A 159 0.19 -2.18 18.05
CA THR A 159 0.42 -3.57 18.49
C THR A 159 0.62 -4.45 17.28
N GLU A 160 1.72 -5.18 17.24
CA GLU A 160 1.91 -6.30 16.33
C GLU A 160 1.45 -7.58 17.03
N VAL A 161 0.45 -8.25 16.47
CA VAL A 161 -0.07 -9.52 16.97
C VAL A 161 0.51 -10.64 16.13
N LEU A 162 1.43 -11.40 16.71
CA LEU A 162 2.02 -12.57 16.08
C LEU A 162 1.08 -13.77 16.24
N PRO A 163 0.85 -14.57 15.19
CA PRO A 163 0.10 -15.81 15.35
C PRO A 163 0.79 -16.73 16.36
N ARG A 164 0.02 -17.53 17.10
CA ARG A 164 0.62 -18.40 18.12
C ARG A 164 1.45 -19.50 17.47
N ALA A 165 2.52 -19.93 18.11
CA ALA A 165 3.43 -20.92 17.53
C ALA A 165 2.74 -22.27 17.22
N ASP A 166 1.71 -22.64 17.98
CA ASP A 166 0.85 -23.80 17.75
C ASP A 166 -0.10 -23.61 16.55
N GLU A 167 -0.61 -22.40 16.32
CA GLU A 167 -1.36 -22.05 15.09
C GLU A 167 -0.44 -22.06 13.87
N VAL A 168 0.77 -21.50 13.97
CA VAL A 168 1.77 -21.51 12.90
C VAL A 168 2.28 -22.94 12.62
N ALA A 169 2.43 -23.76 13.65
CA ALA A 169 2.75 -25.19 13.52
C ALA A 169 1.59 -25.98 12.90
N GLY A 170 0.34 -25.67 13.27
CA GLY A 170 -0.87 -26.24 12.66
C GLY A 170 -1.05 -25.81 11.20
N LEU A 171 -0.55 -24.63 10.83
CA LEU A 171 -0.48 -24.15 9.45
C LEU A 171 0.71 -24.75 8.68
N GLY A 172 1.63 -25.47 9.32
CA GLY A 172 2.80 -26.11 8.69
C GLY A 172 3.88 -25.14 8.22
N LEU A 173 3.85 -23.86 8.62
CA LEU A 173 4.86 -22.85 8.27
C LEU A 173 6.13 -23.13 9.09
N SER A 174 7.03 -23.94 8.54
CA SER A 174 8.32 -24.19 9.17
C SER A 174 9.13 -22.89 9.22
N SER A 175 9.48 -22.44 10.43
CA SER A 175 10.63 -21.58 10.70
C SER A 175 11.92 -22.35 10.38
N GLY A 176 12.09 -22.73 9.12
CA GLY A 176 13.20 -23.56 8.67
C GLY A 176 14.52 -22.82 8.81
N ALA A 177 15.54 -23.54 9.28
CA ALA A 177 16.93 -23.12 9.17
C ALA A 177 17.17 -22.53 7.77
N GLY A 178 17.67 -21.29 7.70
CA GLY A 178 17.81 -20.56 6.45
C GLY A 178 18.50 -21.40 5.38
N MET A 179 17.92 -21.45 4.17
CA MET A 179 18.48 -22.20 3.05
C MET A 179 19.96 -21.85 2.83
N PRO A 180 20.86 -22.83 2.63
CA PRO A 180 22.26 -22.57 2.33
C PRO A 180 22.40 -21.62 1.14
N ALA A 181 23.38 -20.71 1.17
CA ALA A 181 23.55 -19.69 0.14
C ALA A 181 23.65 -20.28 -1.28
N THR A 182 24.28 -21.45 -1.43
CA THR A 182 24.39 -22.17 -2.71
C THR A 182 23.05 -22.70 -3.22
N ALA A 183 22.20 -23.21 -2.32
CA ALA A 183 20.84 -23.64 -2.65
C ALA A 183 19.97 -22.42 -3.02
N ARG A 184 20.12 -21.31 -2.30
CA ARG A 184 19.44 -20.04 -2.62
C ARG A 184 19.82 -19.52 -4.01
N SER A 185 21.11 -19.49 -4.36
CA SER A 185 21.55 -19.06 -5.70
C SER A 185 21.04 -19.96 -6.82
N ARG A 186 20.97 -21.28 -6.59
CA ARG A 186 20.37 -22.22 -7.55
C ARG A 186 18.87 -21.93 -7.74
N ASN A 187 18.13 -21.75 -6.65
CA ASN A 187 16.69 -21.50 -6.68
C ASN A 187 16.36 -20.18 -7.39
N ILE A 188 17.17 -19.13 -7.18
CA ILE A 188 17.02 -17.86 -7.90
C ILE A 188 17.20 -18.06 -9.42
N ARG A 189 18.22 -18.82 -9.85
CA ARG A 189 18.45 -19.09 -11.29
C ARG A 189 17.28 -19.86 -11.92
N LEU A 190 16.71 -20.82 -11.19
CA LEU A 190 15.51 -21.54 -11.63
C LEU A 190 14.33 -20.57 -11.79
N ALA A 191 14.07 -19.72 -10.79
CA ALA A 191 13.01 -18.72 -10.85
C ALA A 191 13.22 -17.66 -11.94
N GLN A 192 14.47 -17.32 -12.28
CA GLN A 192 14.79 -16.44 -13.41
C GLN A 192 14.46 -17.08 -14.77
N THR A 193 14.55 -18.41 -14.86
CA THR A 193 14.27 -19.16 -16.09
C THR A 193 12.78 -19.43 -16.23
N ASP A 194 12.13 -19.81 -15.13
CA ASP A 194 10.70 -20.06 -15.04
C ASP A 194 10.19 -19.56 -13.69
N ARG A 195 9.64 -18.35 -13.67
CA ARG A 195 9.07 -17.76 -12.45
C ARG A 195 7.86 -18.55 -11.93
N GLN A 196 7.14 -19.28 -12.80
CA GLN A 196 6.00 -20.11 -12.40
C GLN A 196 6.43 -21.41 -11.69
N ALA A 197 7.72 -21.76 -11.71
CA ALA A 197 8.22 -22.98 -11.08
C ALA A 197 7.94 -23.05 -9.57
N VAL A 198 7.77 -21.91 -8.89
CA VAL A 198 7.46 -21.87 -7.46
C VAL A 198 6.12 -22.54 -7.11
N PHE A 199 5.22 -22.70 -8.09
CA PHE A 199 3.92 -23.34 -7.91
C PHE A 199 3.91 -24.82 -8.34
N ARG A 200 5.06 -25.40 -8.69
CA ARG A 200 5.15 -26.77 -9.23
C ARG A 200 6.12 -27.63 -8.44
N GLY A 201 5.89 -28.95 -8.46
CA GLY A 201 6.78 -29.95 -7.86
C GLY A 201 7.11 -29.68 -6.40
N ASP A 202 8.36 -29.93 -6.01
CA ASP A 202 8.84 -29.77 -4.64
C ASP A 202 8.79 -28.31 -4.16
N CYS A 203 8.82 -27.32 -5.07
CA CYS A 203 8.73 -25.90 -4.71
C CYS A 203 7.35 -25.52 -4.16
N ALA A 204 6.29 -26.05 -4.77
CA ALA A 204 4.91 -25.84 -4.35
C ALA A 204 4.68 -26.21 -2.88
N SER A 205 5.37 -27.26 -2.43
CA SER A 205 5.27 -27.77 -1.07
C SER A 205 5.53 -26.69 -0.03
N CYS A 206 6.39 -25.70 -0.28
CA CYS A 206 6.64 -24.60 0.67
C CYS A 206 6.14 -23.25 0.17
N HIS A 207 6.01 -23.05 -1.13
CA HIS A 207 5.69 -21.74 -1.72
C HIS A 207 4.20 -21.53 -2.05
N SER A 208 3.40 -22.60 -2.15
CA SER A 208 1.97 -22.48 -2.51
C SER A 208 1.01 -23.13 -1.52
N ARG A 209 1.42 -24.18 -0.81
CA ARG A 209 0.50 -24.95 0.06
C ARG A 209 -0.28 -24.09 1.06
N PHE A 210 0.33 -23.02 1.56
CA PHE A 210 -0.26 -22.16 2.57
C PHE A 210 -1.26 -21.15 2.01
N ALA A 211 -1.30 -20.96 0.69
CA ALA A 211 -2.26 -20.10 0.01
C ALA A 211 -3.52 -20.85 -0.43
N GLU A 212 -3.47 -22.20 -0.44
CA GLU A 212 -4.58 -23.03 -0.89
C GLU A 212 -5.80 -22.85 0.03
N GLY A 213 -6.94 -22.50 -0.58
CA GLY A 213 -8.21 -22.28 0.13
C GLY A 213 -8.24 -21.06 1.05
N GLN A 214 -7.18 -20.25 1.10
CA GLN A 214 -7.12 -19.05 1.91
C GLN A 214 -7.69 -17.83 1.19
N PHE A 215 -8.11 -16.82 1.96
CA PHE A 215 -8.65 -15.54 1.48
C PHE A 215 -8.07 -14.37 2.30
N GLY A 216 -8.13 -13.15 1.75
CA GLY A 216 -7.76 -11.91 2.42
C GLY A 216 -6.35 -11.94 3.03
N TYR A 217 -6.24 -11.61 4.32
CA TYR A 217 -4.95 -11.56 5.03
C TYR A 217 -4.24 -12.92 5.11
N ASN A 218 -4.96 -14.02 5.36
CA ASN A 218 -4.34 -15.34 5.42
C ASN A 218 -3.78 -15.76 4.04
N LEU A 219 -4.47 -15.37 2.97
CA LEU A 219 -3.97 -15.54 1.62
C LEU A 219 -2.72 -14.71 1.36
N TYR A 220 -2.70 -13.46 1.82
CA TYR A 220 -1.50 -12.61 1.75
C TYR A 220 -0.31 -13.26 2.47
N LEU A 221 -0.51 -13.82 3.67
CA LEU A 221 0.54 -14.52 4.41
C LEU A 221 1.07 -15.74 3.65
N GLY A 222 0.16 -16.54 3.07
CA GLY A 222 0.51 -17.77 2.37
C GLY A 222 1.15 -17.55 0.99
N ALA A 223 0.81 -16.47 0.29
CA ALA A 223 1.20 -16.24 -1.11
C ALA A 223 2.18 -15.07 -1.32
N CYS A 224 2.09 -14.01 -0.51
CA CYS A 224 2.78 -12.74 -0.77
C CYS A 224 3.88 -12.43 0.26
N ALA A 225 3.58 -12.63 1.55
CA ALA A 225 4.46 -12.27 2.66
C ALA A 225 5.82 -12.99 2.61
N ILE A 226 5.85 -14.22 2.06
CA ILE A 226 7.09 -15.01 1.94
C ILE A 226 8.18 -14.30 1.13
N CYS A 227 7.79 -13.41 0.20
CA CYS A 227 8.72 -12.59 -0.57
C CYS A 227 8.74 -11.15 -0.05
N HIS A 228 7.56 -10.57 0.18
CA HIS A 228 7.42 -9.14 0.43
C HIS A 228 7.64 -8.74 1.90
N ASP A 229 7.46 -9.65 2.86
CA ASP A 229 7.62 -9.41 4.29
C ASP A 229 8.75 -10.26 4.91
N ALA A 230 9.58 -10.89 4.09
CA ALA A 230 10.69 -11.72 4.57
C ALA A 230 11.72 -10.88 5.36
N ALA A 231 12.15 -11.38 6.52
CA ALA A 231 13.18 -10.72 7.35
C ALA A 231 14.51 -10.47 6.61
N HIS A 232 14.80 -11.30 5.60
CA HIS A 232 15.94 -11.13 4.69
C HIS A 232 15.45 -10.99 3.22
N ARG A 233 14.48 -10.09 3.01
CA ARG A 233 13.96 -9.71 1.69
C ARG A 233 15.10 -9.27 0.77
N ALA A 234 15.10 -9.77 -0.46
CA ALA A 234 16.05 -9.31 -1.47
C ALA A 234 15.73 -7.84 -1.82
N SER A 235 16.76 -7.00 -2.03
CA SER A 235 16.59 -5.58 -2.31
C SER A 235 15.73 -5.28 -3.55
N MET A 236 15.65 -6.21 -4.49
CA MET A 236 14.82 -6.13 -5.69
C MET A 236 13.32 -6.36 -5.42
N VAL A 237 12.95 -6.92 -4.27
CA VAL A 237 11.56 -7.20 -3.92
C VAL A 237 11.00 -5.98 -3.19
N PRO A 238 10.00 -5.29 -3.77
CA PRO A 238 9.47 -4.07 -3.19
C PRO A 238 8.71 -4.38 -1.91
N ASP A 239 8.68 -3.38 -1.04
CA ASP A 239 7.78 -3.36 0.10
C ASP A 239 6.37 -3.00 -0.38
N LEU A 240 5.45 -3.96 -0.34
CA LEU A 240 4.06 -3.73 -0.75
C LEU A 240 3.32 -2.79 0.21
N ARG A 241 3.89 -2.54 1.39
CA ARG A 241 3.35 -1.67 2.45
C ARG A 241 3.98 -0.28 2.45
N ALA A 242 4.94 0.00 1.57
CA ALA A 242 5.52 1.34 1.47
C ALA A 242 4.51 2.33 0.86
N ALA A 243 4.10 3.33 1.65
CA ALA A 243 3.11 4.36 1.31
C ALA A 243 3.47 5.27 0.11
N ALA A 244 4.70 5.19 -0.41
CA ALA A 244 5.19 6.06 -1.48
C ALA A 244 4.65 5.72 -2.88
N VAL A 245 3.95 4.59 -3.03
CA VAL A 245 3.40 4.15 -4.32
C VAL A 245 1.91 3.87 -4.12
N LEU A 246 1.07 4.82 -4.56
CA LEU A 246 -0.36 4.61 -4.65
C LEU A 246 -0.62 3.50 -5.67
N ARG A 247 -1.34 2.45 -5.23
CA ARG A 247 -1.80 1.34 -6.07
C ARG A 247 -3.29 1.20 -5.84
N ASP A 248 -4.07 1.28 -6.90
CA ASP A 248 -5.51 1.04 -6.82
C ASP A 248 -5.83 -0.45 -7.02
N ALA A 249 -7.12 -0.79 -6.93
CA ALA A 249 -7.57 -2.17 -7.10
C ALA A 249 -7.24 -2.74 -8.49
N THR A 250 -7.20 -1.90 -9.53
CA THR A 250 -6.87 -2.30 -10.90
C THR A 250 -5.38 -2.62 -11.02
N ASP A 251 -4.51 -1.78 -10.45
CA ASP A 251 -3.07 -2.04 -10.41
C ASP A 251 -2.75 -3.33 -9.66
N TRP A 252 -3.41 -3.57 -8.53
CA TRP A 252 -3.24 -4.81 -7.77
C TRP A 252 -3.68 -6.02 -8.57
N ARG A 253 -4.86 -5.95 -9.19
CA ARG A 253 -5.39 -7.03 -10.00
C ARG A 253 -4.45 -7.40 -11.14
N GLN A 254 -3.99 -6.41 -11.91
CA GLN A 254 -3.09 -6.66 -13.03
C GLN A 254 -1.81 -7.38 -12.59
N HIS A 255 -1.14 -6.89 -11.55
CA HIS A 255 0.11 -7.50 -11.08
C HIS A 255 -0.10 -8.88 -10.44
N ILE A 256 -1.20 -9.10 -9.72
CA ILE A 256 -1.50 -10.41 -9.11
C ILE A 256 -1.85 -11.43 -10.21
N ASP A 257 -2.67 -11.03 -11.18
CA ASP A 257 -3.12 -11.91 -12.25
C ASP A 257 -1.97 -12.34 -13.16
N ASP A 258 -1.18 -11.37 -13.65
CA ASP A 258 -0.16 -11.61 -14.68
C ASP A 258 1.27 -11.80 -14.12
N GLY A 259 1.48 -11.44 -12.85
CA GLY A 259 2.82 -11.28 -12.30
C GLY A 259 3.49 -10.04 -12.86
N LEU A 260 4.81 -10.00 -12.85
CA LEU A 260 5.56 -8.85 -13.39
C LEU A 260 6.73 -9.30 -14.26
N ASP A 261 6.65 -8.97 -15.55
CA ASP A 261 7.62 -9.30 -16.59
C ASP A 261 9.02 -8.74 -16.32
N GLY A 262 10.04 -9.53 -16.62
CA GLY A 262 11.42 -9.21 -16.28
C GLY A 262 11.75 -9.32 -14.79
N THR A 263 10.82 -9.79 -13.95
CA THR A 263 11.04 -10.01 -12.51
C THR A 263 10.77 -11.45 -12.10
N LEU A 264 11.08 -11.76 -10.83
CA LEU A 264 10.79 -13.05 -10.21
C LEU A 264 9.33 -13.21 -9.76
N MET A 265 8.49 -12.18 -9.87
CA MET A 265 7.10 -12.23 -9.42
C MET A 265 6.25 -13.07 -10.39
N PRO A 266 5.75 -14.24 -9.97
CA PRO A 266 4.97 -15.11 -10.82
C PRO A 266 3.55 -14.58 -11.03
N ALA A 267 2.88 -15.10 -12.05
CA ALA A 267 1.44 -14.89 -12.26
C ALA A 267 0.67 -15.78 -11.29
N PHE A 268 -0.18 -15.19 -10.42
CA PHE A 268 -0.89 -15.95 -9.40
C PHE A 268 -2.26 -16.46 -9.86
N ALA A 269 -2.86 -15.88 -10.91
CA ALA A 269 -4.11 -16.37 -11.45
C ALA A 269 -3.97 -17.79 -12.03
N LYS A 270 -4.91 -18.68 -11.70
CA LYS A 270 -4.98 -20.03 -12.28
C LYS A 270 -5.01 -20.00 -13.81
N ALA A 271 -5.70 -19.01 -14.40
CA ALA A 271 -5.74 -18.81 -15.85
C ALA A 271 -4.36 -18.54 -16.48
N LYS A 272 -3.37 -18.13 -15.68
CA LYS A 272 -1.98 -17.84 -16.09
C LYS A 272 -0.97 -18.85 -15.51
N GLY A 273 -1.47 -19.99 -15.02
CA GLY A 273 -0.64 -21.06 -14.45
C GLY A 273 -0.21 -20.81 -12.99
N GLY A 274 -0.88 -19.88 -12.30
CA GLY A 274 -0.77 -19.67 -10.86
C GLY A 274 -1.73 -20.55 -10.05
N ILE A 275 -1.90 -20.20 -8.77
CA ILE A 275 -2.59 -21.04 -7.77
C ILE A 275 -3.92 -20.45 -7.28
N LEU A 276 -4.24 -19.21 -7.60
CA LEU A 276 -5.37 -18.47 -7.04
C LEU A 276 -6.56 -18.43 -8.00
N SER A 277 -7.76 -18.64 -7.46
CA SER A 277 -9.01 -18.35 -8.18
C SER A 277 -9.32 -16.86 -8.19
N ASP A 278 -10.24 -16.43 -9.05
CA ASP A 278 -10.64 -15.02 -9.16
C ASP A 278 -11.21 -14.48 -7.84
N GLU A 279 -11.94 -15.32 -7.09
CA GLU A 279 -12.49 -14.95 -5.77
C GLU A 279 -11.40 -14.76 -4.72
N GLN A 280 -10.36 -15.61 -4.76
CA GLN A 280 -9.20 -15.46 -3.88
C GLN A 280 -8.47 -14.16 -4.20
N ILE A 281 -8.28 -13.85 -5.48
CA ILE A 281 -7.62 -12.62 -5.94
C ILE A 281 -8.43 -11.37 -5.54
N GLU A 282 -9.75 -11.37 -5.74
CA GLU A 282 -10.62 -10.29 -5.25
C GLU A 282 -10.49 -10.09 -3.73
N SER A 283 -10.50 -11.18 -2.95
CA SER A 283 -10.34 -11.07 -1.50
C SER A 283 -8.99 -10.47 -1.08
N LEU A 284 -7.94 -10.77 -1.84
CA LEU A 284 -6.59 -10.27 -1.61
C LEU A 284 -6.48 -8.78 -1.98
N ILE A 285 -7.03 -8.38 -3.13
CA ILE A 285 -7.08 -6.97 -3.56
C ILE A 285 -7.86 -6.14 -2.54
N LYS A 286 -9.01 -6.64 -2.08
CA LYS A 286 -9.80 -5.98 -1.03
C LYS A 286 -8.95 -5.75 0.23
N PHE A 287 -8.23 -6.77 0.69
CA PHE A 287 -7.32 -6.62 1.82
C PHE A 287 -6.23 -5.55 1.57
N LEU A 288 -5.60 -5.57 0.40
CA LEU A 288 -4.51 -4.66 0.03
C LEU A 288 -4.94 -3.20 -0.17
N THR A 289 -6.23 -2.96 -0.43
CA THR A 289 -6.79 -1.63 -0.69
C THR A 289 -7.55 -1.04 0.52
N GLU A 290 -8.27 -1.86 1.29
CA GLU A 290 -9.07 -1.41 2.44
C GLU A 290 -8.30 -1.39 3.76
N SER A 291 -7.19 -2.12 3.84
CA SER A 291 -6.28 -1.98 4.97
C SER A 291 -5.24 -0.93 4.60
N PRO A 292 -5.28 0.30 5.16
CA PRO A 292 -4.16 1.22 5.01
C PRO A 292 -2.96 0.57 5.69
N LEU A 293 -2.12 -0.07 4.88
CA LEU A 293 -0.85 -0.62 5.30
C LEU A 293 0.08 0.58 5.49
N GLU A 294 -0.14 1.33 6.59
CA GLU A 294 0.72 2.44 6.97
C GLU A 294 2.12 1.89 7.34
N PRO A 295 3.18 2.63 6.99
CA PRO A 295 4.55 2.13 6.93
C PRO A 295 5.18 1.74 8.28
#